data_AF-A0A3B0N9H5-F1
#
_entry.id   AF-A0A3B0N9H5-F1
#
_cell.length_a   1.000
_cell.length_b   1.000
_cell.length_c   1.000
_cell.angle_alpha   90.00
_cell.angle_beta   90.00
_cell.angle_gamma   90.00
#
_symmetry.space_group_name_H-M   'P 1'
#
loop_
_entity.id
_entity.type
_entity.pdbx_description
1 polymer ?
#
loop_
_entity_poly.entity_id
_entity_poly.type
_entity_poly.pdbx_seq_one_letter_code
_entity_poly.pdbx_strand_id
1 'polypeptide(L)'
;MLKISNLYRSQKVCDALVMFGAHIYRIPFVSHPGVMAVAQLLEMKSLVEHRAHFTQEDVNRMYHFDSELAKKAQVAVDHNLPISHYNLDYLHKPGFLESLLEEKKLNEKIANEVLSAPEGDYKQPESLKSYKSITVPVEWRQHELAFTDLMVDVQPSIKREMETQAKMRKFVEEHEKTFKTKSNN
;
A
#
# COMPACT_ATOMS: atom_id res chain seq x y z
N MET A 1 -43.42 3.88 -32.02
CA MET A 1 -43.19 2.58 -31.34
C MET A 1 -41.68 2.32 -31.36
N LEU A 2 -40.94 2.81 -30.35
CA LEU A 2 -39.50 2.54 -30.26
C LEU A 2 -39.30 1.08 -29.81
N LYS A 3 -38.51 0.32 -30.58
CA LYS A 3 -38.20 -1.09 -30.31
C LYS A 3 -37.43 -1.21 -28.99
N ILE A 4 -38.09 -1.77 -27.98
CA ILE A 4 -37.58 -2.07 -26.63
C ILE A 4 -36.31 -2.96 -26.67
N SER A 5 -36.02 -3.62 -27.79
CA SER A 5 -34.88 -4.52 -27.96
C SER A 5 -33.50 -3.86 -27.85
N ASN A 6 -33.37 -2.55 -28.10
CA ASN A 6 -32.06 -1.87 -28.03
C ASN A 6 -31.68 -1.37 -26.63
N LEU A 7 -32.62 -1.26 -25.68
CA LEU A 7 -32.31 -0.83 -24.32
C LEU A 7 -31.51 -1.91 -23.56
N TYR A 8 -31.86 -3.18 -23.74
CA TYR A 8 -31.23 -4.31 -23.07
C TYR A 8 -29.78 -4.59 -23.51
N ARG A 9 -29.35 -4.08 -24.68
CA ARG A 9 -27.98 -4.29 -25.18
C ARG A 9 -26.96 -3.35 -24.52
N SER A 10 -27.43 -2.28 -23.86
CA SER A 10 -26.57 -1.32 -23.16
C SER A 10 -26.29 -1.71 -21.70
N GLN A 11 -27.04 -2.64 -21.12
CA GLN A 11 -26.85 -3.10 -19.74
C GLN A 11 -26.08 -4.43 -19.74
N LYS A 12 -24.79 -4.39 -20.09
CA LYS A 12 -23.90 -5.57 -19.99
C LYS A 12 -23.54 -5.92 -18.53
N VAL A 13 -23.81 -5.04 -17.57
CA VAL A 13 -23.40 -5.20 -16.17
C VAL A 13 -24.51 -4.71 -15.25
N CYS A 14 -24.76 -5.40 -14.14
CA CYS A 14 -25.76 -4.98 -13.16
C CYS A 14 -25.42 -3.58 -12.63
N ASP A 15 -26.38 -2.65 -12.74
CA ASP A 15 -26.33 -1.37 -12.04
C ASP A 15 -26.40 -1.64 -10.53
N ALA A 16 -25.32 -1.35 -9.81
CA ALA A 16 -25.26 -1.55 -8.37
C ALA A 16 -25.82 -0.31 -7.66
N LEU A 17 -26.85 -0.52 -6.84
CA LEU A 17 -27.40 0.52 -5.97
C LEU A 17 -26.56 0.60 -4.70
N VAL A 18 -25.83 1.71 -4.53
CA VAL A 18 -25.06 1.98 -3.32
C VAL A 18 -25.72 3.10 -2.54
N MET A 19 -25.80 2.92 -1.22
CA MET A 19 -26.35 3.90 -0.30
C MET A 19 -25.22 4.46 0.57
N PHE A 20 -24.86 5.72 0.34
CA PHE A 20 -23.95 6.45 1.23
C PHE A 20 -24.75 7.19 2.30
N GLY A 21 -24.30 7.12 3.56
CA GLY A 21 -24.82 7.91 4.69
C GLY A 21 -25.19 7.09 5.94
N ALA A 22 -25.22 7.77 7.10
CA ALA A 22 -25.83 7.22 8.30
C ALA A 22 -27.34 7.00 8.06
N HIS A 23 -27.93 5.97 8.68
CA HIS A 23 -29.25 5.37 8.42
C HIS A 23 -30.43 6.30 8.02
N ILE A 24 -30.36 7.60 8.35
CA ILE A 24 -31.41 8.61 8.14
C ILE A 24 -31.21 9.42 6.84
N TYR A 25 -29.97 9.63 6.37
CA TYR A 25 -29.67 10.40 5.15
C TYR A 25 -28.99 9.52 4.11
N ARG A 26 -29.74 8.58 3.54
CA ARG A 26 -29.25 7.73 2.45
C ARG A 26 -29.52 8.40 1.11
N ILE A 27 -28.47 8.73 0.37
CA ILE A 27 -28.59 9.17 -1.02
C ILE A 27 -28.33 7.95 -1.92
N PRO A 28 -29.34 7.42 -2.62
CA PRO A 28 -29.13 6.32 -3.56
C PRO A 28 -28.36 6.82 -4.78
N PHE A 29 -27.18 6.27 -5.02
CA PHE A 29 -26.44 6.50 -6.25
C PHE A 29 -26.38 5.21 -7.06
N VAL A 30 -26.73 5.30 -8.36
CA VAL A 30 -26.56 4.20 -9.31
C VAL A 30 -25.14 4.28 -9.82
N SER A 31 -24.26 3.39 -9.34
CA SER A 31 -22.87 3.35 -9.77
C SER A 31 -22.56 2.05 -10.51
N HIS A 32 -21.77 2.15 -11.57
CA HIS A 32 -21.19 0.98 -12.21
C HIS A 32 -20.39 0.19 -11.15
N PRO A 33 -20.58 -1.14 -11.02
CA PRO A 33 -19.88 -1.94 -9.99
C PRO A 33 -18.36 -1.77 -9.96
N GLY A 34 -17.73 -1.41 -11.09
CA GLY A 34 -16.31 -1.05 -11.12
C GLY A 34 -15.98 0.20 -10.28
N VAL A 35 -16.83 1.23 -10.34
CA VAL A 35 -16.66 2.46 -9.54
C VAL A 35 -16.86 2.17 -8.05
N MET A 36 -17.82 1.30 -7.71
CA MET A 36 -18.05 0.86 -6.32
C MET A 36 -16.85 0.08 -5.76
N ALA A 37 -16.29 -0.86 -6.53
CA ALA A 37 -15.11 -1.62 -6.09
C ALA A 37 -13.91 -0.70 -5.83
N VAL A 38 -13.66 0.25 -6.72
CA VAL A 38 -12.58 1.24 -6.56
C VAL A 38 -12.85 2.15 -5.35
N ALA A 39 -14.07 2.64 -5.17
CA ALA A 39 -14.43 3.49 -4.03
C ALA A 39 -14.24 2.77 -2.69
N GLN A 40 -14.70 1.52 -2.58
CA GLN A 40 -14.54 0.71 -1.38
C GLN A 40 -13.06 0.45 -1.06
N LEU A 41 -12.25 0.14 -2.09
CA LEU A 41 -10.81 -0.04 -1.91
C LEU A 41 -10.13 1.26 -1.45
N LEU A 42 -10.55 2.42 -1.95
CA LEU A 42 -10.03 3.72 -1.52
C LEU A 42 -10.44 4.09 -0.08
N GLU A 43 -11.60 3.64 0.39
CA GLU A 43 -12.02 3.82 1.79
C GLU A 43 -11.20 2.96 2.77
N MET A 44 -10.69 1.81 2.31
CA MET A 44 -9.84 0.91 3.11
C MET A 44 -8.38 1.41 3.20
N LYS A 45 -8.19 2.63 3.72
CA LYS A 45 -6.88 3.31 3.86
C LYS A 45 -5.81 2.51 4.60
N SER A 46 -6.18 1.57 5.47
CA SER A 46 -5.22 0.73 6.20
C SER A 46 -4.70 -0.46 5.39
N LEU A 47 -5.35 -0.81 4.28
CA LEU A 47 -5.00 -1.97 3.45
C LEU A 47 -4.32 -1.58 2.14
N VAL A 48 -4.50 -0.34 1.69
CA VAL A 48 -4.01 0.13 0.40
C VAL A 48 -2.94 1.20 0.59
N GLU A 49 -1.76 0.96 0.02
CA GLU A 49 -0.72 1.97 -0.07
C GLU A 49 -0.99 2.90 -1.26
N HIS A 50 -1.06 4.21 -1.01
CA HIS A 50 -1.23 5.19 -2.08
C HIS A 50 0.08 5.37 -2.86
N ARG A 51 0.08 5.00 -4.13
CA ARG A 51 1.21 5.20 -5.06
C ARG A 51 0.80 6.14 -6.17
N ALA A 52 1.70 7.03 -6.60
CA ALA A 52 1.43 8.00 -7.64
C ALA A 52 2.55 8.03 -8.69
N HIS A 53 2.19 8.42 -9.92
CA HIS A 53 3.16 8.78 -10.94
C HIS A 53 3.53 10.26 -10.76
N PHE A 54 4.81 10.53 -10.55
CA PHE A 54 5.32 11.90 -10.49
C PHE A 54 5.50 12.47 -11.89
N THR A 55 5.30 13.77 -12.03
CA THR A 55 5.63 14.53 -13.24
C THR A 55 6.91 15.34 -13.03
N GLN A 56 7.52 15.82 -14.12
CA GLN A 56 8.69 16.68 -14.02
C GLN A 56 8.39 18.00 -13.27
N GLU A 57 7.16 18.50 -13.38
CA GLU A 57 6.72 19.68 -12.63
C GLU A 57 6.69 19.41 -11.12
N ASP A 58 6.26 18.21 -10.71
CA ASP A 58 6.30 17.79 -9.30
C ASP A 58 7.73 17.76 -8.78
N VAL A 59 8.67 17.19 -9.53
CA VAL A 59 10.09 17.13 -9.14
C VAL A 59 10.67 18.53 -9.00
N ASN A 60 10.37 19.43 -9.94
CA ASN A 60 10.84 20.82 -9.88
C ASN A 60 10.29 21.54 -8.63
N ARG A 61 9.02 21.33 -8.31
CA ARG A 61 8.41 21.86 -7.07
C ARG A 61 9.08 21.28 -5.83
N MET A 62 9.33 19.97 -5.80
CA MET A 62 10.03 19.31 -4.70
C MET A 62 11.44 19.85 -4.52
N TYR A 63 12.16 20.14 -5.60
CA TYR A 63 13.54 20.65 -5.55
C TYR A 63 13.67 21.96 -4.76
N HIS A 64 12.64 22.80 -4.75
CA HIS A 64 12.60 24.03 -3.96
C HIS A 64 12.54 23.80 -2.45
N PHE A 65 12.00 22.67 -2.00
CA PHE A 65 11.84 22.34 -0.59
C PHE A 65 12.90 21.35 -0.11
N ASP A 66 13.15 20.30 -0.90
CA ASP A 66 14.11 19.24 -0.60
C ASP A 66 14.75 18.73 -1.91
N SER A 67 16.00 19.16 -2.12
CA SER A 67 16.78 18.77 -3.30
C SER A 67 17.22 17.31 -3.30
N GLU A 68 17.36 16.67 -2.13
CA GLU A 68 17.76 15.25 -2.06
C GLU A 68 16.57 14.36 -2.41
N LEU A 69 15.40 14.66 -1.84
CA LEU A 69 14.16 13.95 -2.15
C LEU A 69 13.75 14.13 -3.61
N ALA A 70 13.94 15.33 -4.18
CA ALA A 70 13.67 15.60 -5.58
C ALA A 70 14.55 14.75 -6.53
N LYS A 71 15.82 14.53 -6.19
CA LYS A 71 16.69 13.62 -6.98
C LYS A 71 16.15 12.18 -6.97
N LYS A 72 15.64 11.70 -5.83
CA LYS A 72 15.01 10.37 -5.74
C LYS A 72 13.71 10.33 -6.56
N ALA A 73 12.91 11.39 -6.51
CA ALA A 73 11.70 11.53 -7.33
C ALA A 73 12.02 11.51 -8.82
N GLN A 74 13.12 12.14 -9.26
CA GLN A 74 13.57 12.10 -10.64
C GLN A 74 13.81 10.67 -11.12
N VAL A 75 14.47 9.82 -10.31
CA VAL A 75 14.67 8.40 -10.64
C VAL A 75 13.33 7.68 -10.85
N ALA A 76 12.32 7.98 -10.03
CA ALA A 76 10.98 7.41 -10.21
C ALA A 76 10.32 7.90 -11.52
N VAL A 77 10.49 9.16 -11.89
CA VAL A 77 10.02 9.73 -13.16
C VAL A 77 10.71 9.04 -14.35
N ASP A 78 12.03 8.90 -14.30
CA ASP A 78 12.84 8.32 -15.37
C ASP A 78 12.43 6.87 -15.69
N HIS A 79 12.01 6.12 -14.66
CA HIS A 79 11.51 4.74 -14.80
C HIS A 79 9.98 4.63 -14.97
N ASN A 80 9.27 5.77 -14.99
CA ASN A 80 7.81 5.85 -14.95
C ASN A 80 7.22 4.92 -13.87
N LEU A 81 7.80 4.97 -12.66
CA LEU A 81 7.49 4.07 -11.56
C LEU A 81 6.45 4.71 -10.63
N PRO A 82 5.28 4.09 -10.43
CA PRO A 82 4.35 4.55 -9.42
C PRO A 82 4.90 4.21 -8.02
N ILE A 83 5.16 5.23 -7.21
CA ILE A 83 5.74 5.04 -5.87
C ILE A 83 5.02 5.91 -4.83
N SER A 84 4.97 5.41 -3.61
CA SER A 84 4.50 6.15 -2.43
C SER A 84 5.56 7.15 -1.98
N HIS A 85 5.13 8.28 -1.43
CA HIS A 85 6.05 9.27 -0.86
C HIS A 85 6.92 8.67 0.26
N TYR A 86 6.38 7.75 1.07
CA TYR A 86 7.14 7.05 2.11
C TYR A 86 8.25 6.16 1.54
N ASN A 87 7.95 5.42 0.46
CA ASN A 87 8.93 4.53 -0.15
C ASN A 87 10.00 5.26 -0.96
N LEU A 88 9.71 6.48 -1.39
CA LEU A 88 10.63 7.32 -2.14
C LEU A 88 11.95 7.53 -1.39
N ASP A 89 11.88 7.62 -0.06
CA ASP A 89 13.08 7.81 0.75
C ASP A 89 14.06 6.65 0.68
N TYR A 90 13.56 5.43 0.45
CA TYR A 90 14.33 4.19 0.43
C TYR A 90 14.85 3.82 -0.96
N LEU A 91 14.56 4.60 -2.02
CA LEU A 91 15.00 4.30 -3.39
C LEU A 91 16.52 4.14 -3.55
N HIS A 92 17.30 4.84 -2.71
CA HIS A 92 18.76 4.76 -2.71
C HIS A 92 19.29 3.47 -2.06
N LYS A 93 18.44 2.69 -1.38
CA LYS A 93 18.84 1.46 -0.71
C LYS A 93 19.09 0.35 -1.75
N PRO A 94 20.14 -0.46 -1.56
CA PRO A 94 20.52 -1.47 -2.54
C PRO A 94 19.42 -2.51 -2.72
N GLY A 95 19.08 -2.84 -3.97
CA GLY A 95 18.08 -3.86 -4.31
C GLY A 95 16.62 -3.39 -4.27
N PHE A 96 16.35 -2.19 -3.72
CA PHE A 96 14.97 -1.73 -3.55
C PHE A 96 14.35 -1.25 -4.86
N LEU A 97 15.09 -0.44 -5.63
CA LEU A 97 14.64 0.01 -6.95
C LEU A 97 14.43 -1.17 -7.90
N GLU A 98 15.36 -2.13 -7.93
CA GLU A 98 15.25 -3.33 -8.76
C GLU A 98 14.01 -4.14 -8.42
N SER A 99 13.74 -4.33 -7.12
CA SER A 99 12.53 -5.01 -6.64
C SER A 99 11.27 -4.31 -7.16
N LEU A 100 11.20 -2.97 -7.04
CA LEU A 100 10.04 -2.19 -7.51
C LEU A 100 9.83 -2.29 -9.03
N LEU A 101 10.92 -2.34 -9.80
CA LEU A 101 10.85 -2.55 -11.25
C LEU A 101 10.37 -3.97 -11.61
N GLU A 102 10.77 -4.98 -10.85
CA GLU A 102 10.25 -6.35 -11.01
C GLU A 102 8.77 -6.45 -10.66
N GLU A 103 8.33 -5.82 -9.55
CA GLU A 103 6.91 -5.75 -9.17
C GLU A 103 6.10 -5.05 -10.25
N LYS A 104 6.59 -3.94 -10.82
CA LYS A 104 5.93 -3.25 -11.94
C LYS A 104 5.71 -4.18 -13.12
N LYS A 105 6.75 -4.92 -13.55
CA LYS A 105 6.64 -5.90 -14.65
C LYS A 105 5.62 -7.00 -14.34
N LEU A 106 5.61 -7.49 -13.10
CA LEU A 106 4.65 -8.51 -12.67
C LEU A 106 3.21 -7.97 -12.69
N ASN A 107 3.00 -6.74 -12.24
CA ASN A 107 1.69 -6.08 -12.25
C ASN A 107 1.18 -5.85 -13.68
N GLU A 108 2.05 -5.42 -14.60
CA GLU A 108 1.72 -5.30 -16.02
C GLU A 108 1.34 -6.66 -16.62
N LYS A 109 2.04 -7.73 -16.25
CA LYS A 109 1.71 -9.10 -16.68
C LYS A 109 0.34 -9.54 -16.14
N ILE A 110 0.07 -9.32 -14.86
CA ILE A 110 -1.22 -9.64 -14.23
C ILE A 110 -2.35 -8.85 -14.90
N ALA A 111 -2.14 -7.55 -15.15
CA ALA A 111 -3.13 -6.72 -15.84
C ALA A 111 -3.42 -7.25 -17.24
N ASN A 112 -2.40 -7.63 -18.00
CA ASN A 112 -2.55 -8.23 -19.33
C ASN A 112 -3.30 -9.57 -19.30
N GLU A 113 -3.04 -10.42 -18.31
CA GLU A 113 -3.76 -11.68 -18.11
C GLU A 113 -5.26 -11.43 -17.84
N VAL A 114 -5.58 -10.46 -16.98
CA VAL A 114 -6.97 -10.09 -16.66
C VAL A 114 -7.67 -9.49 -17.88
N LEU A 115 -7.02 -8.59 -18.62
CA LEU A 115 -7.59 -7.94 -19.79
C LEU A 115 -7.79 -8.90 -20.97
N SER A 116 -6.98 -9.95 -21.04
CA SER A 116 -7.07 -10.98 -22.08
C SER A 116 -8.02 -12.12 -21.72
N ALA A 117 -8.54 -12.16 -20.49
CA ALA A 117 -9.47 -13.19 -20.03
C ALA A 117 -10.83 -13.06 -20.75
N PRO A 118 -11.50 -14.18 -21.08
CA PRO A 118 -12.81 -14.14 -21.71
C PRO A 118 -13.87 -13.52 -20.78
N GLU A 119 -14.86 -12.83 -21.37
CA GLU A 119 -15.98 -12.26 -20.61
C GLU A 119 -16.64 -13.34 -19.73
N GLY A 120 -16.69 -13.10 -18.40
CA GLY A 120 -17.31 -14.00 -17.43
C GLY A 120 -16.37 -15.01 -16.75
N ASP A 121 -15.08 -15.03 -17.09
CA ASP A 121 -14.08 -15.78 -16.31
C ASP A 121 -13.47 -14.90 -15.22
N TYR A 122 -13.78 -15.22 -13.97
CA TYR A 122 -13.32 -14.49 -12.78
C TYR A 122 -12.25 -15.26 -11.99
N LYS A 123 -11.59 -16.26 -12.61
CA LYS A 123 -10.49 -16.98 -11.97
C LYS A 123 -9.32 -16.04 -11.72
N GLN A 124 -8.59 -16.30 -10.62
CA GLN A 124 -7.40 -15.54 -10.31
C GLN A 124 -6.29 -15.80 -11.35
N PRO A 125 -5.59 -14.74 -11.82
CA PRO A 125 -4.45 -14.89 -12.73
C PRO A 125 -3.36 -15.76 -12.12
N GLU A 126 -2.71 -16.61 -12.92
CA GLU A 126 -1.67 -17.49 -12.41
C GLU A 126 -0.45 -16.71 -11.91
N SER A 127 -0.14 -15.59 -12.57
CA SER A 127 0.95 -14.70 -12.18
C SER A 127 0.76 -14.08 -10.80
N LEU A 128 -0.48 -14.03 -10.29
CA LEU A 128 -0.76 -13.54 -8.94
C LEU A 128 -0.12 -14.44 -7.86
N LYS A 129 0.04 -15.74 -8.12
CA LYS A 129 0.62 -16.69 -7.14
C LYS A 129 2.07 -16.36 -6.78
N SER A 130 2.81 -15.78 -7.73
CA SER A 130 4.20 -15.34 -7.53
C SER A 130 4.32 -13.95 -6.90
N TYR A 131 3.20 -13.23 -6.73
CA TYR A 131 3.23 -11.86 -6.21
C TYR A 131 3.63 -11.82 -4.74
N LYS A 132 4.57 -10.92 -4.42
CA LYS A 132 4.96 -10.60 -3.05
C LYS A 132 5.00 -9.08 -2.91
N SER A 133 4.33 -8.56 -1.89
CA SER A 133 4.41 -7.15 -1.56
C SER A 133 5.84 -6.80 -1.18
N ILE A 134 6.36 -5.75 -1.81
CA ILE A 134 7.63 -5.17 -1.40
C ILE A 134 7.37 -4.44 -0.09
N THR A 135 8.11 -4.81 0.95
CA THR A 135 8.03 -4.14 2.24
C THR A 135 9.40 -3.58 2.58
N VAL A 136 9.43 -2.35 3.10
CA VAL A 136 10.66 -1.73 3.57
C VAL A 136 11.11 -2.45 4.85
N PRO A 137 12.32 -3.04 4.87
CA PRO A 137 12.86 -3.69 6.06
C PRO A 137 12.80 -2.77 7.28
N VAL A 138 12.43 -3.33 8.43
CA VAL A 138 12.32 -2.59 9.70
C VAL A 138 13.63 -1.90 10.07
N GLU A 139 14.76 -2.51 9.72
CA GLU A 139 16.12 -1.98 9.92
C GLU A 139 16.34 -0.63 9.23
N TRP A 140 15.70 -0.39 8.08
CA TRP A 140 15.85 0.88 7.36
C TRP A 140 14.94 1.96 7.94
N ARG A 141 13.84 1.57 8.61
CA ARG A 141 12.85 2.45 9.25
C ARG A 141 13.22 2.86 10.67
N GLN A 142 14.47 2.65 11.09
CA GLN A 142 14.93 2.99 12.44
C GLN A 142 14.74 4.48 12.78
N HIS A 143 14.83 5.36 11.79
CA HIS A 143 14.61 6.80 11.98
C HIS A 143 13.13 7.16 12.20
N GLU A 144 12.18 6.40 11.63
CA GLU A 144 10.74 6.56 11.89
C GLU A 144 10.35 5.99 13.27
N LEU A 145 11.06 4.95 13.70
CA LEU A 145 10.84 4.28 14.99
C LEU A 145 11.60 4.93 16.15
N ALA A 146 12.52 5.85 15.85
CA ALA A 146 13.27 6.58 16.86
C ALA A 146 12.35 7.57 17.57
N PHE A 147 12.13 7.35 18.86
CA PHE A 147 11.49 8.35 19.71
C PHE A 147 12.38 9.60 19.73
N THR A 148 11.85 10.72 19.26
CA THR A 148 12.54 12.00 19.37
C THR A 148 12.45 12.50 20.81
N ASP A 149 13.44 13.26 21.27
CA ASP A 149 13.45 13.82 22.64
C ASP A 149 12.18 14.64 22.92
N LEU A 150 11.65 15.31 21.90
CA LEU A 150 10.36 16.02 21.93
C LEU A 150 9.16 15.12 22.29
N MET A 151 9.11 13.89 21.77
CA MET A 151 8.02 12.96 22.10
C MET A 151 8.09 12.47 23.54
N VAL A 152 9.32 12.28 24.06
CA VAL A 152 9.57 11.86 25.44
C VAL A 152 9.20 12.99 26.43
N ASP A 153 9.47 14.24 26.05
CA ASP A 153 9.14 15.42 26.86
C ASP A 153 7.63 15.67 26.93
N VAL A 154 6.89 15.45 25.83
CA VAL A 154 5.43 15.60 25.78
C VAL A 154 4.73 14.47 26.55
N GLN A 155 5.27 13.26 26.54
CA GLN A 155 4.67 12.11 27.22
C GLN A 155 5.72 11.27 27.98
N PRO A 156 6.01 11.60 29.25
CA PRO A 156 7.02 10.90 30.05
C PRO A 156 6.67 9.44 30.39
N SER A 157 5.45 8.97 30.11
CA SER A 157 5.10 7.55 30.24
C SER A 157 5.82 6.67 29.21
N ILE A 158 6.17 7.23 28.04
CA ILE A 158 6.94 6.53 26.99
C ILE A 158 8.28 6.04 27.55
N LYS A 159 8.95 6.86 28.36
CA LYS A 159 10.21 6.50 29.02
C LYS A 159 10.07 5.28 29.94
N ARG A 160 8.98 5.21 30.72
CA ARG A 160 8.72 4.06 31.61
C ARG A 160 8.38 2.80 30.82
N GLU A 161 7.63 2.93 29.73
CA GLU A 161 7.32 1.80 28.85
C GLU A 161 8.59 1.25 28.19
N MET A 162 9.48 2.12 27.71
CA MET A 162 10.78 1.71 27.15
C MET A 162 11.63 0.97 28.18
N GLU A 163 11.74 1.48 29.41
CA GLU A 163 12.46 0.79 30.49
C GLU A 163 11.84 -0.57 30.82
N THR A 164 10.51 -0.66 30.81
CA THR A 164 9.77 -1.90 31.07
C THR A 164 10.02 -2.92 29.95
N GLN A 165 9.94 -2.49 28.69
CA GLN A 165 10.25 -3.33 27.54
C GLN A 165 11.72 -3.79 27.55
N ALA A 166 12.66 -2.92 27.92
CA ALA A 166 14.07 -3.28 28.03
C ALA A 166 14.32 -4.32 29.14
N LYS A 167 13.69 -4.16 30.30
CA LYS A 167 13.73 -5.16 31.39
C LYS A 167 13.11 -6.48 30.94
N MET A 168 12.01 -6.44 30.20
CA MET A 168 11.33 -7.64 29.69
C MET A 168 12.16 -8.37 28.63
N ARG A 169 12.83 -7.64 27.72
CA ARG A 169 13.78 -8.25 26.76
C ARG A 169 14.94 -8.93 27.47
N LYS A 170 15.58 -8.25 28.43
CA LYS A 170 16.65 -8.85 29.24
C LYS A 170 16.19 -10.10 29.98
N PHE A 171 15.01 -10.06 30.60
CA PHE A 171 14.41 -11.20 31.27
C PHE A 171 14.19 -12.38 30.29
N VAL A 172 13.67 -12.11 29.09
CA VAL A 172 13.47 -13.14 28.07
C VAL A 172 14.80 -13.72 27.58
N GLU A 173 15.81 -12.90 27.32
CA GLU A 173 17.15 -13.35 26.88
C GLU A 173 17.87 -14.20 27.95
N GLU A 174 17.76 -13.81 29.23
CA GLU A 174 18.32 -14.57 30.36
C GLU A 174 17.64 -15.93 30.51
N HIS A 175 16.33 -16.00 30.28
CA HIS A 175 15.55 -17.21 30.46
C HIS A 175 15.38 -18.07 29.20
N GLU A 176 15.69 -17.56 28.00
CA GLU A 176 15.64 -18.34 26.75
C GLU A 176 16.52 -19.61 26.81
N LYS A 177 17.66 -19.54 27.51
CA LYS A 177 18.56 -20.68 27.74
C LYS A 177 17.93 -21.76 28.61
N THR A 178 17.07 -21.36 29.56
CA THR A 178 16.35 -22.27 30.47
C THR A 178 15.09 -22.85 29.82
N PHE A 179 14.46 -22.14 28.89
CA PHE A 179 13.29 -22.63 28.16
C PHE A 179 13.65 -23.64 27.07
N LYS A 180 14.77 -23.44 26.34
CA LYS A 180 15.24 -24.41 25.32
C LYS A 180 15.68 -25.76 25.91
N THR A 181 16.12 -25.80 27.16
CA THR A 181 16.46 -27.07 27.85
C THR A 181 15.23 -27.86 28.30
N LYS A 182 14.07 -27.21 28.47
CA LYS A 182 12.81 -27.88 28.85
C LYS A 182 11.99 -28.43 27.68
N SER A 183 12.22 -28.00 26.44
CA SER A 183 11.50 -28.54 25.27
C SER A 183 12.18 -29.75 24.60
N ASN A 184 13.38 -30.13 25.06
CA ASN A 184 14.14 -31.27 24.53
C ASN A 184 14.16 -32.48 25.49
N ASN A 185 13.31 -32.47 26.54
CA ASN A 185 13.04 -33.62 27.40
C ASN A 185 11.57 -34.02 27.28
#